data_AF-A0A3C0G901-F1
#
_entry.id   AF-A0A3C0G901-F1
#
_cell.length_a   1.000
_cell.length_b   1.000
_cell.length_c   1.000
_cell.angle_alpha   90.00
_cell.angle_beta   90.00
_cell.angle_gamma   90.00
#
_symmetry.space_group_name_H-M   'P 1'
#
loop_
_entity.id
_entity.type
_entity.pdbx_description
1 polymer ?
#
loop_
_entity_poly.entity_id
_entity_poly.type
_entity_poly.pdbx_seq_one_letter_code
_entity_poly.pdbx_strand_id
1 'polypeptide(L)'
;GYDPIDEVTQYFKKLPIPKRLAPEITEIYQDGGNDIYMNLSPFSGGAVEFWDIECSDDIKHFPNLKKATLCYAKEHICDELIILGVDAEWI
;
A
#
# COMPACT_ATOMS: atom_id res chain seq x y z
N GLY A 1 13.40 -13.05 -4.87
CA GLY A 1 14.35 -13.14 -3.75
C GLY A 1 14.73 -11.75 -3.35
N TYR A 2 15.61 -11.12 -4.15
CA TYR A 2 15.84 -9.66 -4.11
C TYR A 2 14.75 -8.90 -4.89
N ASP A 3 14.23 -9.51 -5.95
CA ASP A 3 13.04 -9.04 -6.68
C ASP A 3 11.77 -9.78 -6.25
N PRO A 4 10.57 -9.21 -6.49
CA PRO A 4 9.29 -9.88 -6.28
C PRO A 4 9.23 -11.24 -6.97
N ILE A 5 8.80 -12.26 -6.22
CA ILE A 5 8.63 -13.62 -6.73
C ILE A 5 7.32 -13.67 -7.52
N ASP A 6 7.38 -14.07 -8.78
CA ASP A 6 6.23 -14.09 -9.69
C ASP A 6 5.06 -14.91 -9.15
N GLU A 7 5.31 -16.11 -8.65
CA GLU A 7 4.26 -17.00 -8.10
C GLU A 7 3.50 -16.32 -6.95
N VAL A 8 4.22 -15.73 -6.01
CA VAL A 8 3.65 -15.02 -4.85
C VAL A 8 2.91 -13.75 -5.29
N THR A 9 3.46 -13.03 -6.26
CA THR A 9 2.84 -11.84 -6.85
C THR A 9 1.50 -12.21 -7.50
N GLN A 10 1.45 -13.29 -8.27
CA GLN A 10 0.23 -13.77 -8.92
C GLN A 10 -0.79 -14.28 -7.90
N TYR A 11 -0.34 -14.88 -6.79
CA TYR A 11 -1.21 -15.27 -5.69
C TYR A 11 -1.94 -14.07 -5.09
N PHE A 12 -1.22 -13.02 -4.68
CA PHE A 12 -1.83 -11.83 -4.08
C PHE A 12 -2.72 -11.06 -5.07
N LYS A 13 -2.33 -10.96 -6.35
CA LYS A 13 -3.18 -10.34 -7.39
C LYS A 13 -4.51 -11.07 -7.60
N LYS A 14 -4.57 -12.37 -7.33
CA LYS A 14 -5.79 -13.20 -7.46
C LYS A 14 -6.54 -13.37 -6.15
N LEU A 15 -5.98 -12.92 -5.03
CA LEU A 15 -6.60 -13.08 -3.72
C LEU A 15 -7.90 -12.25 -3.68
N PRO A 16 -9.07 -12.88 -3.53
CA PRO A 16 -10.33 -12.15 -3.52
C PRO A 16 -10.44 -11.35 -2.21
N ILE A 17 -10.48 -10.02 -2.32
CA ILE A 17 -10.73 -9.13 -1.19
C ILE A 17 -12.22 -8.72 -1.19
N PRO A 18 -13.00 -9.08 -0.16
CA PRO A 18 -14.41 -8.71 -0.11
C PRO A 18 -14.61 -7.19 -0.03
N LYS A 19 -15.40 -6.62 -0.96
CA LYS A 19 -15.75 -5.18 -0.95
C LYS A 19 -16.36 -4.70 0.36
N ARG A 20 -17.04 -5.60 1.09
CA ARG A 20 -17.62 -5.29 2.42
C ARG A 20 -16.58 -4.87 3.46
N LEU A 21 -15.30 -5.15 3.23
CA LEU A 21 -14.21 -4.75 4.13
C LEU A 21 -13.70 -3.33 3.84
N ALA A 22 -13.99 -2.75 2.66
CA ALA A 22 -13.47 -1.43 2.33
C ALA A 22 -13.92 -0.32 3.31
N PRO A 23 -15.17 -0.32 3.83
CA PRO A 23 -15.56 0.60 4.89
C PRO A 23 -14.90 0.32 6.25
N GLU A 24 -14.34 -0.86 6.47
CA GLU A 24 -13.67 -1.20 7.75
C GLU A 24 -12.23 -0.65 7.80
N ILE A 25 -11.68 -0.22 6.67
CA ILE A 25 -10.32 0.35 6.60
C ILE A 25 -10.37 1.79 7.09
N THR A 26 -9.71 2.05 8.22
CA THR A 26 -9.57 3.38 8.81
C THR A 26 -8.18 3.99 8.64
N GLU A 27 -7.18 3.14 8.40
CA GLU A 27 -5.77 3.50 8.36
C GLU A 27 -5.01 2.59 7.40
N ILE A 28 -4.02 3.17 6.71
CA ILE A 28 -2.99 2.44 5.97
C ILE A 28 -1.66 2.67 6.68
N TYR A 29 -0.92 1.59 6.94
CA TYR A 29 0.41 1.64 7.51
C TYR A 29 1.35 0.80 6.66
N GLN A 30 2.30 1.45 5.98
CA GLN A 30 3.32 0.78 5.21
C GLN A 30 4.59 0.62 6.06
N ASP A 31 5.07 -0.62 6.14
CA ASP A 31 6.35 -0.99 6.73
C ASP A 31 6.99 -2.06 5.85
N GLY A 32 8.19 -1.80 5.31
CA GLY A 32 8.92 -2.73 4.46
C GLY A 32 9.21 -4.10 5.09
N GLY A 33 9.14 -4.21 6.42
CA GLY A 33 9.22 -5.45 7.18
C GLY A 33 7.92 -6.27 7.25
N ASN A 34 6.80 -5.78 6.71
CA ASN A 34 5.52 -6.49 6.74
C ASN A 34 5.58 -7.84 5.99
N ASP A 35 4.85 -8.83 6.50
CA ASP A 35 4.83 -10.20 5.95
C ASP A 35 4.50 -10.26 4.45
N ILE A 36 3.62 -9.40 3.94
CA ILE A 36 3.28 -9.37 2.51
C ILE A 36 4.52 -9.02 1.67
N TYR A 37 5.27 -7.99 2.08
CA TYR A 37 6.49 -7.57 1.40
C TYR A 37 7.59 -8.62 1.51
N MET A 38 7.77 -9.21 2.70
CA MET A 38 8.75 -10.27 2.94
C MET A 38 8.43 -11.57 2.20
N ASN A 39 7.15 -11.89 1.98
CA ASN A 39 6.76 -13.01 1.13
C ASN A 39 7.00 -12.72 -0.36
N LEU A 40 6.76 -11.48 -0.80
CA LEU A 40 6.99 -11.07 -2.18
C LEU A 40 8.48 -11.03 -2.52
N SER A 41 9.29 -10.37 -1.68
CA SER A 41 10.73 -10.24 -1.87
C SER A 41 11.48 -10.40 -0.54
N PRO A 42 11.85 -11.64 -0.14
CA PRO A 42 12.44 -11.92 1.17
C PRO A 42 13.80 -11.25 1.45
N PHE A 43 14.49 -10.81 0.39
CA PHE A 43 15.81 -10.17 0.45
C PHE A 43 15.77 -8.73 -0.08
N SER A 44 14.59 -8.18 -0.36
CA SER A 44 14.38 -6.76 -0.62
C SER A 44 14.80 -6.00 0.64
N GLY A 45 15.94 -5.33 0.61
CA GLY A 45 16.42 -4.49 1.72
C GLY A 45 15.59 -3.23 1.95
N GLY A 46 14.34 -3.19 1.51
CA GLY A 46 13.38 -2.11 1.70
C GLY A 46 13.51 -0.93 0.74
N ALA A 47 14.67 -0.68 0.16
CA ALA A 47 14.89 0.40 -0.82
C ALA A 47 14.45 -0.01 -2.23
N VAL A 48 13.14 -0.01 -2.48
CA VAL A 48 12.52 -0.55 -3.70
C VAL A 48 11.35 0.32 -4.15
N GLU A 49 11.12 0.40 -5.47
CA GLU A 49 10.07 1.26 -6.05
C GLU A 49 8.87 0.46 -6.59
N PHE A 50 8.95 -0.87 -6.65
CA PHE A 50 7.90 -1.71 -7.24
C PHE A 50 6.60 -1.80 -6.42
N TRP A 51 6.58 -1.21 -5.21
CA TRP A 51 5.40 -1.12 -4.35
C TRP A 51 4.86 0.30 -4.21
N ASP A 52 5.43 1.27 -4.95
CA ASP A 52 4.99 2.65 -4.90
C ASP A 52 3.51 2.75 -5.25
N ILE A 53 2.74 3.42 -4.40
CA ILE A 53 1.43 3.95 -4.79
C ILE A 53 1.67 4.96 -5.93
N GLU A 54 1.05 4.72 -7.08
CA GLU A 54 1.20 5.56 -8.27
C GLU A 54 0.09 6.61 -8.44
N CYS A 55 -1.10 6.38 -7.86
CA CYS A 55 -2.22 7.31 -7.92
C CYS A 55 -3.17 7.13 -6.71
N SER A 56 -3.98 8.16 -6.43
CA SER A 56 -4.94 8.19 -5.32
C SER A 56 -6.40 7.88 -5.72
N ASP A 57 -6.65 7.47 -6.97
CA ASP A 57 -8.00 7.29 -7.54
C ASP A 57 -8.92 6.36 -6.74
N ASP A 58 -8.35 5.37 -6.06
CA ASP A 58 -9.10 4.35 -5.32
C ASP A 58 -9.53 4.79 -3.91
N ILE A 59 -9.05 5.94 -3.43
CA ILE A 59 -9.43 6.47 -2.10
C ILE A 59 -10.95 6.64 -1.96
N LYS A 60 -11.65 6.92 -3.07
CA LYS A 60 -13.12 6.99 -3.13
C LYS A 60 -13.83 5.69 -2.68
N HIS A 61 -13.13 4.56 -2.67
CA HIS A 61 -13.65 3.26 -2.25
C HIS A 61 -13.52 3.00 -0.74
N PHE A 62 -12.76 3.83 -0.01
CA PHE A 62 -12.48 3.69 1.42
C PHE A 62 -13.06 4.86 2.22
N PRO A 63 -14.39 4.92 2.42
CA PRO A 63 -15.05 6.10 2.99
C PRO A 63 -14.60 6.45 4.42
N ASN A 64 -14.08 5.46 5.15
CA ASN A 64 -13.65 5.60 6.53
C ASN A 64 -12.13 5.70 6.68
N LEU A 65 -11.36 5.70 5.60
CA LEU A 65 -9.92 5.92 5.65
C LEU A 65 -9.65 7.36 6.12
N LYS A 66 -8.86 7.49 7.18
CA LYS A 66 -8.51 8.78 7.80
C LYS A 66 -7.02 8.98 8.00
N LYS A 67 -6.22 7.91 7.95
CA LYS A 67 -4.78 7.98 8.20
C LYS A 67 -3.99 7.15 7.21
N ALA A 68 -2.81 7.64 6.83
CA ALA A 68 -1.87 6.91 5.99
C ALA A 68 -0.42 7.20 6.41
N THR A 69 0.32 6.18 6.83
CA THR A 69 1.77 6.26 7.02
C THR A 69 2.45 5.55 5.85
N LEU A 70 3.26 6.29 5.09
CA LEU A 70 3.77 5.89 3.79
C LEU A 70 5.30 5.70 3.81
N CYS A 71 5.76 4.61 3.20
CA CYS A 71 7.17 4.40 2.81
C CYS A 71 7.33 3.95 1.34
N TYR A 72 6.23 3.66 0.65
CA TYR A 72 6.20 3.29 -0.77
C TYR A 72 5.10 4.06 -1.50
N ALA A 73 5.45 5.21 -2.05
CA ALA A 73 4.56 6.05 -2.86
C ALA A 73 5.37 7.02 -3.74
N LYS A 74 4.75 7.55 -4.80
CA LYS A 74 5.32 8.71 -5.50
C LYS A 74 5.17 9.98 -4.64
N GLU A 75 6.09 10.94 -4.83
CA GLU A 75 6.18 12.16 -4.01
C GLU A 75 4.83 12.89 -3.88
N HIS A 76 4.07 13.00 -4.97
CA HIS A 76 2.79 13.73 -5.00
C HIS A 76 1.65 13.03 -4.25
N ILE A 77 1.77 11.74 -3.93
CA ILE A 77 0.67 10.96 -3.33
C ILE A 77 0.35 11.44 -1.93
N CYS A 78 1.37 11.76 -1.13
CA CYS A 78 1.15 12.23 0.23
C CYS A 78 0.26 13.49 0.23
N ASP A 79 0.56 14.44 -0.66
CA ASP A 79 -0.22 15.68 -0.80
C ASP A 79 -1.64 15.41 -1.33
N GLU A 80 -1.80 14.50 -2.29
CA GLU A 80 -3.11 14.11 -2.81
C GLU A 80 -4.00 13.49 -1.73
N LEU A 81 -3.45 12.60 -0.90
CA LEU A 81 -4.19 12.00 0.21
C LEU A 81 -4.67 13.05 1.21
N ILE A 82 -3.82 14.04 1.54
CA ILE A 82 -4.17 15.16 2.41
C ILE A 82 -5.32 15.98 1.80
N ILE A 83 -5.25 16.30 0.50
CA ILE A 83 -6.32 17.01 -0.22
C ILE A 83 -7.64 16.23 -0.18
N LEU A 84 -7.58 14.90 -0.24
CA LEU A 84 -8.73 14.00 -0.17
C LEU A 84 -9.25 13.78 1.27
N GLY A 85 -8.65 14.41 2.28
CA GLY A 85 -9.08 14.35 3.67
C GLY A 85 -8.56 13.14 4.44
N VAL A 86 -7.45 12.55 4.00
CA VAL A 86 -6.69 11.52 4.72
C VAL A 86 -5.45 12.18 5.33
N ASP A 87 -5.27 12.05 6.64
CA ASP A 87 -4.07 12.49 7.35
C ASP A 87 -2.89 11.59 6.95
N ALA A 88 -2.03 12.09 6.06
CA ALA A 88 -0.95 11.30 5.46
C ALA A 88 0.44 11.84 5.82
N GLU A 89 1.36 10.94 6.13
CA GLU A 89 2.74 11.24 6.47
C GLU A 89 3.72 10.19 5.94
N TRP A 90 4.98 10.58 5.77
CA TRP A 90 6.09 9.69 5.44
C TRP A 90 6.76 9.15 6.70
N ILE A 91 7.26 7.91 6.65
CA ILE A 91 8.09 7.29 7.70
C ILE A 91 9.56 7.14 7.28
#